data_AF-A0A6A7MDC9-F1
#
_entry.id   AF-A0A6A7MDC9-F1
#
_cell.length_a   1.000
_cell.length_b   1.000
_cell.length_c   1.000
_cell.angle_alpha   90.00
_cell.angle_beta   90.00
_cell.angle_gamma   90.00
#
_symmetry.space_group_name_H-M   'P 1'
#
loop_
_entity.id
_entity.type
_entity.pdbx_description
1 polymer ?
#
loop_
_entity_poly.entity_id
_entity_poly.type
_entity_poly.pdbx_seq_one_letter_code
_entity_poly.pdbx_strand_id
1 'polypeptide(L)'
;MAITTIRLLCTSAVASSLAATLALAQAAPIEFRVVPTDRNPSACQQLDAALSRVHTFTATADGASVRSAGGVNCNMTQSSPGIYTTNFSLDTTTLAVTANSTTSPKSLEVREPRLGCRWSAVAP
;
A
#
# COMPACT_ATOMS: atom_id res chain seq x y z
N MET A 1 28.16 56.89 -44.68
CA MET A 1 28.72 55.59 -45.12
C MET A 1 29.14 54.85 -43.85
N ALA A 2 28.52 53.69 -43.56
CA ALA A 2 28.72 52.72 -42.45
C ALA A 2 28.67 53.26 -40.99
N ILE A 3 27.63 53.05 -40.18
CA ILE A 3 27.18 51.82 -39.45
C ILE A 3 28.34 51.09 -38.73
N THR A 4 28.35 51.09 -37.39
CA THR A 4 28.41 49.87 -36.54
C THR A 4 28.14 50.21 -35.07
N THR A 5 27.12 49.52 -34.56
CA THR A 5 26.53 49.47 -33.22
C THR A 5 27.40 48.66 -32.26
N ILE A 6 27.25 48.85 -30.93
CA ILE A 6 26.97 47.77 -29.95
C ILE A 6 26.67 48.41 -28.58
N ARG A 7 25.44 48.14 -28.09
CA ARG A 7 24.97 48.46 -26.73
C ARG A 7 25.26 47.26 -25.82
N LEU A 8 25.88 47.48 -24.67
CA LEU A 8 25.87 46.50 -23.57
C LEU A 8 24.95 47.04 -22.47
N LEU A 9 23.72 46.54 -22.42
CA LEU A 9 22.79 46.75 -21.31
C LEU A 9 23.07 45.71 -20.22
N CYS A 10 23.48 46.21 -19.06
CA CYS A 10 23.63 45.47 -17.82
C CYS A 10 22.21 45.03 -17.35
N THR A 11 21.90 43.74 -17.41
CA THR A 11 20.65 43.19 -16.85
C THR A 11 20.99 42.14 -15.81
N SER A 12 20.69 42.48 -14.57
CA SER A 12 20.81 41.63 -13.39
C SER A 12 19.78 40.51 -13.48
N ALA A 13 20.23 39.27 -13.67
CA ALA A 13 19.36 38.09 -13.63
C ALA A 13 18.97 37.81 -12.16
N VAL A 14 17.70 38.04 -11.84
CA VAL A 14 17.10 37.71 -10.55
C VAL A 14 16.88 36.20 -10.48
N ALA A 15 17.62 35.52 -9.61
CA ALA A 15 17.48 34.09 -9.36
C ALA A 15 16.12 33.81 -8.70
N SER A 16 15.17 33.28 -9.47
CA SER A 16 13.92 32.72 -8.94
C SER A 16 14.17 31.26 -8.55
N SER A 17 14.55 31.03 -7.30
CA SER A 17 14.55 29.69 -6.70
C SER A 17 13.10 29.24 -6.48
N LEU A 18 12.52 28.57 -7.48
CA LEU A 18 11.30 27.78 -7.27
C LEU A 18 11.64 26.64 -6.33
N ALA A 19 11.34 26.80 -5.04
CA ALA A 19 11.27 25.69 -4.11
C ALA A 19 10.09 24.80 -4.51
N ALA A 20 10.38 23.74 -5.27
CA ALA A 20 9.43 22.67 -5.50
C ALA A 20 9.21 21.96 -4.15
N THR A 21 8.15 22.32 -3.44
CA THR A 21 7.64 21.48 -2.36
C THR A 21 7.16 20.18 -2.97
N LEU A 22 7.97 19.12 -2.86
CA LEU A 22 7.52 17.75 -3.11
C LEU A 22 6.45 17.42 -2.06
N ALA A 23 5.19 17.64 -2.41
CA ALA A 23 4.10 16.98 -1.73
C ALA A 23 4.25 15.47 -2.02
N LEU A 24 4.74 14.71 -1.05
CA LEU A 24 4.66 13.25 -1.08
C LEU A 24 3.17 12.90 -1.10
N ALA A 25 2.63 12.63 -2.29
CA ALA A 25 1.25 12.19 -2.45
C ALA A 25 1.03 10.95 -1.58
N GLN A 26 0.25 11.09 -0.51
CA GLN A 26 -0.18 9.96 0.30
C GLN A 26 -1.04 9.08 -0.62
N ALA A 27 -0.62 7.83 -0.82
CA ALA A 27 -1.35 6.91 -1.68
C ALA A 27 -2.78 6.74 -1.13
N ALA A 28 -3.78 6.89 -2.00
CA ALA A 28 -5.17 6.67 -1.62
C ALA A 28 -5.33 5.25 -1.02
N PRO A 29 -6.16 5.10 0.03
CA PRO A 29 -6.46 3.79 0.58
C PRO A 29 -7.01 2.84 -0.49
N ILE A 30 -6.59 1.57 -0.41
CA ILE A 30 -7.02 0.51 -1.33
C ILE A 30 -7.91 -0.45 -0.57
N GLU A 31 -9.10 -0.71 -1.11
CA GLU A 31 -10.04 -1.68 -0.57
C GLU A 31 -9.82 -3.05 -1.21
N PHE A 32 -9.70 -4.07 -0.38
CA PHE A 32 -9.54 -5.46 -0.76
C PHE A 32 -10.68 -6.30 -0.18
N ARG A 33 -11.28 -7.14 -1.01
CA ARG A 33 -12.22 -8.19 -0.57
C ARG A 33 -11.56 -9.52 -0.79
N VAL A 34 -11.04 -10.11 0.29
CA VAL A 34 -10.32 -11.38 0.21
C VAL A 34 -11.30 -12.53 0.02
N VAL A 35 -10.95 -13.46 -0.84
CA VAL A 35 -11.71 -14.67 -1.12
C VAL A 35 -10.89 -15.90 -0.76
N PRO A 36 -11.50 -16.97 -0.24
CA PRO A 36 -10.78 -18.21 0.06
C PRO A 36 -10.20 -18.79 -1.23
N THR A 37 -9.00 -19.34 -1.15
CA THR A 37 -8.42 -20.07 -2.29
C THR A 37 -9.02 -21.48 -2.40
N ASP A 38 -9.04 -22.04 -3.61
CA ASP A 38 -9.67 -23.34 -3.91
C ASP A 38 -9.12 -24.54 -3.11
N ARG A 39 -7.97 -24.37 -2.44
CA ARG A 39 -7.28 -25.42 -1.68
C ARG A 39 -7.50 -25.34 -0.17
N ASN A 40 -8.39 -24.46 0.31
CA ASN A 40 -8.64 -24.32 1.74
C ASN A 40 -9.32 -25.57 2.32
N PRO A 41 -8.78 -26.14 3.42
CA PRO A 41 -9.49 -27.15 4.19
C PRO A 41 -10.86 -26.66 4.68
N SER A 42 -11.81 -27.57 4.88
CA SER A 42 -13.15 -27.23 5.42
C SER A 42 -13.09 -26.49 6.77
N ALA A 43 -12.07 -26.78 7.58
CA ALA A 43 -11.84 -26.10 8.85
C ALA A 43 -11.60 -24.57 8.71
N CYS A 44 -11.26 -24.08 7.52
CA CYS A 44 -11.07 -22.64 7.28
C CYS A 44 -12.38 -21.86 7.23
N GLN A 45 -13.52 -22.52 7.00
CA GLN A 45 -14.83 -21.88 6.84
C GLN A 45 -15.25 -21.06 8.07
N GLN A 46 -14.76 -21.42 9.25
CA GLN A 46 -15.02 -20.67 10.49
C GLN A 46 -14.48 -19.23 10.43
N LEU A 47 -13.48 -18.95 9.59
CA LEU A 47 -12.85 -17.64 9.43
C LEU A 47 -13.45 -16.84 8.27
N ASP A 48 -14.22 -17.48 7.37
CA ASP A 48 -14.74 -16.83 6.16
C ASP A 48 -15.68 -15.67 6.51
N ALA A 49 -16.52 -15.82 7.52
CA ALA A 49 -17.41 -14.75 7.96
C ALA A 49 -16.62 -13.50 8.41
N ALA A 50 -15.54 -13.70 9.16
CA ALA A 50 -14.68 -12.64 9.63
C ALA A 50 -13.87 -12.00 8.49
N LEU A 51 -13.45 -12.77 7.50
CA LEU A 51 -12.59 -12.32 6.39
C LEU A 51 -13.35 -11.83 5.15
N SER A 52 -14.64 -12.11 5.03
CA SER A 52 -15.48 -11.72 3.88
C SER A 52 -15.68 -10.20 3.71
N ARG A 53 -15.35 -9.40 4.72
CA ARG A 53 -15.56 -7.94 4.67
C ARG A 53 -14.34 -7.22 4.07
N VAL A 54 -14.53 -5.94 3.78
CA VAL A 54 -13.48 -5.10 3.18
C VAL A 54 -12.30 -4.93 4.13
N HIS A 55 -11.11 -5.10 3.57
CA HIS A 55 -9.83 -4.77 4.18
C HIS A 55 -9.29 -3.50 3.53
N THR A 56 -8.86 -2.53 4.32
CA THR A 56 -8.34 -1.27 3.78
C THR A 56 -6.83 -1.20 4.01
N PHE A 57 -6.06 -1.20 2.92
CA PHE A 57 -4.62 -1.00 2.94
C PHE A 57 -4.31 0.47 2.66
N THR A 58 -3.43 1.06 3.46
CA THR A 58 -2.95 2.44 3.25
C THR A 58 -1.43 2.45 3.31
N ALA A 59 -0.77 2.82 2.21
CA ALA A 59 0.66 3.09 2.22
C ALA A 59 0.91 4.52 2.72
N THR A 60 1.90 4.68 3.58
CA THR A 60 2.31 5.95 4.20
C THR A 60 3.77 6.23 3.86
N ALA A 61 4.29 7.40 4.24
CA ALA A 61 5.71 7.72 4.06
C ALA A 61 6.63 6.77 4.85
N ASP A 62 6.17 6.31 6.03
CA ASP A 62 6.97 5.56 6.99
C ASP A 62 6.72 4.04 6.96
N GLY A 63 5.84 3.56 6.07
CA GLY A 63 5.44 2.16 6.00
C GLY A 63 4.03 1.98 5.45
N ALA A 64 3.26 1.05 6.01
CA ALA A 64 1.86 0.86 5.65
C ALA A 64 1.01 0.47 6.86
N SER A 65 -0.30 0.64 6.74
CA SER A 65 -1.27 0.11 7.68
C SER A 65 -2.34 -0.69 6.94
N VAL A 66 -2.92 -1.65 7.64
CA VAL A 66 -4.06 -2.40 7.16
C VAL A 66 -5.13 -2.46 8.24
N ARG A 67 -6.35 -2.11 7.85
CA ARG A 67 -7.55 -2.30 8.66
C ARG A 67 -8.24 -3.57 8.21
N SER A 68 -8.38 -4.53 9.11
CA SER A 68 -9.10 -5.77 8.83
C SER A 68 -10.61 -5.57 8.89
N ALA A 69 -11.32 -6.53 8.29
CA ALA A 69 -12.76 -6.65 8.32
C ALA A 69 -13.40 -6.59 9.73
N GLY A 70 -12.65 -7.00 10.78
CA GLY A 70 -13.09 -6.96 12.18
C GLY A 70 -12.85 -5.62 12.89
N GLY A 71 -12.38 -4.59 12.18
CA GLY A 71 -12.06 -3.28 12.75
C GLY A 71 -10.69 -3.20 13.43
N VAL A 72 -9.90 -4.27 13.38
CA VAL A 72 -8.52 -4.28 13.87
C VAL A 72 -7.66 -3.46 12.91
N ASN A 73 -7.00 -2.43 13.42
CA ASN A 73 -6.04 -1.64 12.67
C ASN A 73 -4.62 -2.05 13.08
N CYS A 74 -3.80 -2.44 12.12
CA CYS A 74 -2.43 -2.85 12.35
C CYS A 74 -1.48 -2.09 11.44
N ASN A 75 -0.34 -1.69 12.00
CA ASN A 75 0.79 -1.26 11.21
C ASN A 75 1.43 -2.49 10.55
N MET A 76 1.96 -2.28 9.35
CA MET A 76 2.68 -3.28 8.58
C MET A 76 4.15 -2.89 8.48
N THR A 77 5.00 -3.89 8.60
CA THR A 77 6.44 -3.76 8.39
C THR A 77 6.75 -4.01 6.91
N GLN A 78 7.58 -3.16 6.30
CA GLN A 78 8.05 -3.42 4.96
C GLN A 78 9.15 -4.49 5.00
N SER A 79 8.87 -5.69 4.49
CA SER A 79 9.82 -6.81 4.47
C SER A 79 10.74 -6.78 3.25
N SER A 80 10.32 -6.11 2.18
CA SER A 80 11.07 -5.84 0.95
C SER A 80 10.44 -4.64 0.25
N PRO A 81 11.11 -3.95 -0.69
CA PRO A 81 10.52 -2.81 -1.40
C PRO A 81 9.13 -3.13 -1.97
N GLY A 82 8.10 -2.43 -1.47
CA GLY A 82 6.70 -2.62 -1.85
C GLY A 82 6.01 -3.90 -1.33
N ILE A 83 6.65 -4.68 -0.46
CA ILE A 83 6.05 -5.83 0.24
C ILE A 83 5.91 -5.49 1.71
N TYR A 84 4.67 -5.51 2.21
CA TYR A 84 4.35 -5.16 3.59
C TYR A 84 3.71 -6.34 4.28
N THR A 85 4.15 -6.64 5.50
CA THR A 85 3.65 -7.78 6.27
C THR A 85 3.20 -7.36 7.67
N THR A 86 2.22 -8.06 8.20
CA THR A 86 1.79 -7.94 9.60
C THR A 86 1.09 -9.22 10.04
N ASN A 87 0.80 -9.34 11.34
CA ASN A 87 -0.02 -10.42 11.88
C ASN A 87 -1.27 -9.84 12.53
N PHE A 88 -2.43 -10.41 12.21
CA PHE A 88 -3.67 -10.17 12.94
C PHE A 88 -3.93 -11.28 13.94
N SER A 89 -4.56 -10.95 15.05
CA SER A 89 -5.16 -11.94 15.93
C SER A 89 -6.67 -11.82 15.84
N LEU A 90 -7.32 -12.90 15.40
CA LEU A 90 -8.76 -13.09 15.51
C LEU A 90 -8.98 -14.15 16.58
N ASP A 91 -9.42 -13.71 17.76
CA ASP A 91 -9.46 -14.54 18.97
C ASP A 91 -8.11 -15.24 19.23
N THR A 92 -8.09 -16.57 19.18
CA THR A 92 -6.87 -17.39 19.36
C THR A 92 -6.14 -17.71 18.06
N THR A 93 -6.64 -17.22 16.92
CA THR A 93 -6.10 -17.50 15.60
C THR A 93 -5.22 -16.34 15.12
N THR A 94 -3.97 -16.63 14.81
CA THR A 94 -3.06 -15.67 14.19
C THR A 94 -3.10 -15.79 12.68
N LEU A 95 -3.36 -14.67 12.00
CA LEU A 95 -3.36 -14.56 10.55
C LEU A 95 -2.17 -13.72 10.08
N ALA A 96 -1.34 -14.30 9.21
CA ALA A 96 -0.28 -13.56 8.54
C ALA A 96 -0.86 -12.83 7.32
N VAL A 97 -0.62 -11.54 7.22
CA VAL A 97 -1.12 -10.68 6.15
C VAL A 97 0.03 -10.09 5.38
N THR A 98 -0.06 -10.17 4.06
CA THR A 98 0.95 -9.64 3.13
C THR A 98 0.27 -8.78 2.08
N ALA A 99 0.64 -7.51 2.00
CA ALA A 99 0.25 -6.61 0.92
C ALA A 99 1.42 -6.45 -0.04
N ASN A 100 1.16 -6.67 -1.33
CA ASN A 100 2.14 -6.48 -2.39
C ASN A 100 1.70 -5.31 -3.27
N SER A 101 2.43 -4.20 -3.15
CA SER A 101 2.19 -2.99 -3.93
C SER A 101 3.02 -2.92 -5.22
N THR A 102 3.85 -3.93 -5.49
CA THR A 102 4.70 -4.00 -6.69
C THR A 102 4.00 -4.66 -7.87
N THR A 103 2.95 -5.44 -7.63
CA THR A 103 2.13 -6.06 -8.68
C THR A 103 1.10 -5.09 -9.24
N SER A 104 0.70 -5.31 -10.49
CA SER A 104 -0.42 -4.63 -11.14
C SER A 104 -1.42 -5.68 -11.67
N PRO A 105 -2.61 -5.82 -11.08
CA PRO A 105 -3.12 -5.07 -9.92
C PRO A 105 -2.36 -5.38 -8.63
N LYS A 106 -2.41 -4.46 -7.65
CA LYS A 106 -1.87 -4.67 -6.30
C LYS A 106 -2.62 -5.81 -5.62
N SER A 107 -2.00 -6.50 -4.68
CA SER A 107 -2.61 -7.68 -4.06
C SER A 107 -2.50 -7.70 -2.54
N LEU A 108 -3.44 -8.41 -1.91
CA LEU A 108 -3.46 -8.70 -0.49
C LEU A 108 -3.64 -10.20 -0.30
N GLU A 109 -2.81 -10.79 0.55
CA GLU A 109 -2.88 -12.19 0.94
C GLU A 109 -3.06 -12.29 2.45
N VAL A 110 -3.93 -13.19 2.89
CA VAL A 110 -4.15 -13.53 4.29
C VAL A 110 -3.95 -15.03 4.45
N ARG A 111 -3.19 -15.45 5.46
CA ARG A 111 -2.87 -16.85 5.73
C ARG A 111 -3.07 -17.20 7.18
N GLU A 112 -3.69 -18.33 7.44
CA GLU A 112 -3.63 -19.01 8.74
C GLU A 112 -2.64 -20.18 8.59
N PRO A 113 -1.46 -20.12 9.24
CA PRO A 113 -0.39 -21.06 8.95
C PRO A 113 -0.60 -22.46 9.55
N ARG A 114 -1.42 -22.63 10.60
CA ARG A 114 -1.53 -23.92 11.31
C ARG A 114 -2.40 -24.92 10.58
N LEU A 115 -3.51 -24.46 10.02
CA LEU A 115 -4.48 -25.21 9.21
C LEU A 115 -4.18 -25.07 7.72
N GLY A 116 -3.30 -24.15 7.33
CA GLY A 116 -2.94 -23.92 5.93
C GLY A 116 -3.98 -23.12 5.14
N CYS A 117 -4.87 -22.40 5.84
CA CYS A 117 -5.88 -21.57 5.19
C CYS A 117 -5.26 -20.37 4.47
N ARG A 118 -5.81 -20.02 3.32
CA ARG A 118 -5.37 -18.89 2.52
C ARG A 118 -6.55 -18.16 1.89
N TRP A 119 -6.47 -16.84 1.92
CA TRP A 119 -7.36 -15.95 1.19
C TRP A 119 -6.52 -14.94 0.40
N SER A 120 -7.02 -14.54 -0.75
CA SER A 120 -6.35 -13.55 -1.60
C SER A 120 -7.33 -12.54 -2.17
N ALA A 121 -6.83 -11.35 -2.45
CA ALA A 121 -7.52 -10.31 -3.19
C ALA A 121 -6.54 -9.62 -4.14
N VAL A 122 -7.08 -9.13 -5.25
CA VAL A 122 -6.44 -8.13 -6.09
C VAL A 122 -7.21 -6.83 -5.98
N ALA A 123 -6.52 -5.70 -6.12
CA ALA A 123 -7.14 -4.40 -6.16
C ALA A 123 -8.07 -4.32 -7.37
N PRO A 124 -9.26 -3.70 -7.24
CA PRO A 124 -10.18 -3.48 -8.35
C PRO A 124 -9.60 -2.58 -9.44
#